data_AF-A0ABD5WS80-F1
#
_entry.id   AF-A0ABD5WS80-F1
#
_cell.length_a   1.000
_cell.length_b   1.000
_cell.length_c   1.000
_cell.angle_alpha   90.00
_cell.angle_beta   90.00
_cell.angle_gamma   90.00
#
_symmetry.space_group_name_H-M   'P 1'
#
loop_
_entity.id
_entity.type
_entity.pdbx_description
1 polymer ?
#
loop_
_entity_poly.entity_id
_entity_poly.type
_entity_poly.pdbx_seq_one_letter_code
_entity_poly.pdbx_strand_id
1 'polypeptide(L)' 'MAHRDADVDDRPFECDLCEDEFETREELQDHVWEVHEMDGDITT' A
#
# COMPACT_ATOMS: atom_id res chain seq x y z
N MET A 1 2.55 25.68 14.52
CA MET A 1 1.85 25.30 13.28
C MET A 1 1.45 23.85 13.52
N ALA A 2 0.36 23.58 14.24
CA ALA A 2 -1.04 23.62 13.79
C ALA A 2 -1.31 22.55 12.70
N HIS A 3 -2.13 21.57 13.10
CA HIS A 3 -2.72 20.43 12.36
C HIS A 3 -1.71 19.29 12.11
N ARG A 4 -1.85 18.11 12.76
CA ARG A 4 -2.90 17.07 12.52
C ARG A 4 -2.80 16.70 11.03
N ASP A 5 -2.52 15.47 10.65
CA ASP A 5 -3.25 14.24 10.95
C ASP A 5 -2.21 13.09 10.87
N ALA A 6 -2.09 12.19 11.84
CA ALA A 6 -2.93 11.01 11.88
C ALA A 6 -3.03 10.26 10.53
N ASP A 7 -1.96 10.20 9.74
CA ASP A 7 -1.67 9.00 8.94
C ASP A 7 -1.18 7.89 9.89
N VAL A 8 -2.07 7.52 10.79
CA VAL A 8 -2.10 6.18 11.37
C VAL A 8 -3.38 5.62 10.79
N ASP A 9 -3.41 5.46 9.47
CA ASP A 9 -4.39 4.57 8.88
C ASP A 9 -3.98 3.17 9.34
N ASP A 10 -4.71 2.68 10.33
CA ASP A 10 -4.53 1.39 10.98
C ASP A 10 -5.00 0.24 10.04
N ARG A 11 -4.75 0.36 8.73
CA ARG A 11 -4.88 -0.75 7.78
C ARG A 11 -3.50 -1.35 7.55
N PRO A 12 -3.32 -2.65 7.78
CA PRO A 12 -1.99 -3.25 7.81
C PRO A 12 -1.28 -3.23 6.45
N PHE A 13 -2.01 -3.01 5.35
CA PHE A 13 -1.51 -3.07 3.98
C PHE A 13 -2.15 -1.98 3.11
N GLU A 14 -1.61 -0.76 3.15
CA GLU A 14 -1.90 0.31 2.19
C GLU A 14 -0.95 0.25 0.98
N CYS A 15 -1.42 0.69 -0.18
CA CYS A 15 -0.61 0.81 -1.38
C CYS A 15 0.05 2.19 -1.44
N ASP A 16 1.38 2.23 -1.38
CA ASP A 16 2.17 3.46 -1.47
C ASP A 16 2.05 4.21 -2.82
N LEU A 17 1.38 3.63 -3.82
CA LEU A 17 1.32 4.13 -5.20
C LEU A 17 -0.01 4.81 -5.54
N CYS A 18 -1.09 4.42 -4.87
CA CYS A 18 -2.44 4.94 -5.11
C CYS A 18 -3.26 5.16 -3.82
N GLU A 19 -2.67 4.92 -2.64
CA GLU A 19 -3.34 5.07 -1.35
C GLU A 19 -4.58 4.15 -1.20
N ASP A 20 -4.65 3.05 -1.97
CA ASP A 20 -5.65 1.99 -1.80
C ASP A 20 -5.30 1.08 -0.62
N GLU A 21 -6.31 0.59 0.08
CA GLU A 21 -6.11 0.00 1.39
C GLU A 21 -6.74 -1.38 1.46
N PHE A 22 -5.92 -2.37 1.81
CA PHE A 22 -6.25 -3.79 1.69
C PHE A 22 -6.26 -4.49 3.04
N GLU A 23 -7.04 -5.56 3.14
CA GLU A 23 -7.18 -6.36 4.37
C GLU A 23 -6.00 -7.32 4.52
N THR A 24 -5.38 -7.72 3.41
CA THR A 24 -4.29 -8.69 3.37
C THR A 24 -3.15 -8.27 2.44
N ARG A 25 -1.96 -8.82 2.69
CA ARG A 25 -0.78 -8.61 1.83
C ARG A 25 -0.97 -9.20 0.43
N GLU A 26 -1.71 -10.31 0.32
CA GLU A 26 -1.94 -10.98 -0.96
C GLU A 26 -2.76 -10.09 -1.90
N GLU A 27 -3.81 -9.45 -1.37
CA GLU A 27 -4.63 -8.51 -2.13
C GLU A 27 -3.87 -7.25 -2.52
N LEU A 28 -3.05 -6.69 -1.61
CA LEU A 28 -2.18 -5.57 -1.95
C LEU A 28 -1.18 -5.96 -3.03
N GLN A 29 -0.59 -7.16 -2.96
CA GLN A 29 0.40 -7.61 -3.92
C GLN A 29 -0.21 -7.87 -5.30
N ASP A 30 -1.38 -8.50 -5.36
CA ASP A 30 -2.14 -8.69 -6.59
C ASP A 30 -2.57 -7.34 -7.19
N HIS A 31 -3.07 -6.42 -6.37
CA HIS A 31 -3.38 -5.06 -6.79
C HIS A 31 -2.15 -4.34 -7.37
N VAL A 32 -1.01 -4.38 -6.68
CA VAL A 32 0.22 -3.76 -7.18
C VAL A 32 0.71 -4.43 -8.47
N TRP A 33 0.45 -5.72 -8.66
CA TRP A 33 0.80 -6.45 -9.89
C TRP A 33 -0.12 -6.10 -11.07
N GLU A 34 -1.43 -6.08 -10.85
CA GLU A 34 -2.44 -5.82 -11.90
C GLU A 34 -2.59 -4.34 -12.23
N VAL A 35 -2.57 -3.47 -11.21
CA VAL A 35 -2.80 -2.02 -11.32
C VAL A 35 -1.49 -1.25 -11.45
N HIS A 36 -0.46 -1.68 -10.72
CA HIS A 36 0.80 -0.95 -10.62
C HIS A 36 2.00 -1.65 -11.24
N GLU A 37 1.84 -2.67 -12.08
CA GLU A 37 2.91 -3.25 -12.92
C GLU A 37 4.31 -3.27 -12.26
N MET A 38 4.40 -3.60 -10.97
CA MET A 38 5.67 -3.49 -10.22
C MET A 38 6.32 -4.86 -10.21
N ASP A 39 7.15 -5.06 -11.24
CA ASP A 39 7.99 -6.23 -11.47
C ASP A 39 8.72 -6.59 -10.16
N GLY A 40 8.36 -7.77 -9.64
CA GLY A 40 8.72 -8.25 -8.32
C GLY A 40 10.19 -8.60 -8.16
N ASP A 41 11.05 -7.60 -8.10
CA ASP A 41 12.41 -7.74 -7.59
C ASP A 41 12.63 -6.81 -6.40
N ILE A 42 12.24 -7.29 -5.22
CA ILE A 42 13.01 -7.01 -4.00
C ILE A 42 13.68 -8.29 -3.55
N THR A 43 14.60 -8.79 -4.38
CA THR A 43 15.63 -9.69 -3.89
C THR A 43 16.84 -8.83 -3.46
N THR A 44 17.01 -8.64 -2.14
CA THR A 44 18.08 -7.92 -1.40
C THR A 44 17.70 -6.59 -0.76
#